data_AF-U3PA41-F1
#
_entry.id   AF-U3PA41-F1
#
_cell.length_a   1.000
_cell.length_b   1.000
_cell.length_c   1.000
_cell.angle_alpha   90.00
_cell.angle_beta   90.00
_cell.angle_gamma   90.00
#
_symmetry.space_group_name_H-M   'P 1'
#
loop_
_entity.id
_entity.type
_entity.pdbx_description
1 polymer ?
#
loop_
_entity_poly.entity_id
_entity_poly.type
_entity_poly.pdbx_seq_one_letter_code
_entity_poly.pdbx_strand_id
1 'polypeptide(L)'
;MASRVRIKPGLLKRLRDIREIPSEDHQARLMGFDRTTLRRIDAGGVPSAAFMAAMWETFGLGLGEAFEFVENESLCKTERDVETGMVATELGMTASEIVARAERATGEYVRTEMAA
;
A
#
# COMPACT_ATOMS: atom_id res chain seq x y z
N MET A 1 -3.90 14.13 7.59
CA MET A 1 -3.92 12.78 6.97
C MET A 1 -4.56 12.93 5.61
N ALA A 2 -3.83 12.69 4.53
CA ALA A 2 -4.44 12.66 3.19
C ALA A 2 -4.94 11.23 2.95
N SER A 3 -6.20 11.06 2.59
CA SER A 3 -6.73 9.76 2.16
C SER A 3 -6.71 9.70 0.64
N ARG A 4 -6.32 8.56 0.07
CA ARG A 4 -6.33 8.33 -1.38
C ARG A 4 -7.38 7.28 -1.74
N VAL A 5 -7.99 7.45 -2.91
CA VAL A 5 -8.94 6.48 -3.45
C VAL A 5 -8.18 5.47 -4.31
N ARG A 6 -8.51 4.18 -4.16
CA ARG A 6 -8.06 3.12 -5.07
C ARG A 6 -9.23 2.23 -5.46
N ILE A 7 -9.10 1.53 -6.59
CA ILE A 7 -10.05 0.48 -6.95
C ILE A 7 -9.84 -0.73 -6.03
N LYS A 8 -10.90 -1.48 -5.74
CA LYS A 8 -10.76 -2.73 -5.00
C LYS A 8 -9.89 -3.72 -5.79
N PRO A 9 -8.93 -4.39 -5.13
CA PRO A 9 -8.01 -5.28 -5.80
C PRO A 9 -8.75 -6.42 -6.50
N GLY A 10 -8.32 -6.74 -7.72
CA GLY A 10 -8.89 -7.81 -8.53
C GLY A 10 -10.34 -7.56 -8.99
N LEU A 11 -10.90 -6.37 -8.79
CA LEU A 11 -12.24 -6.03 -9.27
C LEU A 11 -12.29 -6.04 -10.81
N LEU A 12 -11.31 -5.42 -11.47
CA LEU A 12 -11.27 -5.35 -12.93
C LEU A 12 -11.18 -6.72 -13.58
N LYS A 13 -10.36 -7.61 -13.00
CA LYS A 13 -10.27 -9.01 -13.43
C LYS A 13 -11.62 -9.74 -13.27
N ARG A 14 -12.24 -9.64 -12.09
CA ARG A 14 -13.56 -10.27 -11.85
C ARG A 14 -14.63 -9.76 -12.80
N LEU A 15 -14.67 -8.45 -13.07
CA LEU A 15 -15.63 -7.87 -14.01
C LEU A 15 -15.42 -8.37 -15.43
N ARG A 16 -14.16 -8.54 -15.83
CA ARG A 16 -13.82 -9.14 -17.12
C ARG A 16 -14.32 -10.57 -17.22
N ASP A 17 -14.07 -11.38 -16.19
CA ASP A 17 -14.48 -12.78 -16.16
C ASP A 17 -16.02 -12.92 -16.16
N ILE A 18 -16.73 -12.11 -15.36
CA ILE A 18 -18.21 -12.13 -15.26
C ILE A 18 -18.90 -11.69 -16.55
N ARG A 19 -18.34 -10.68 -17.23
CA ARG A 19 -18.91 -10.13 -18.47
C ARG A 19 -18.36 -10.79 -19.73
N GLU A 20 -17.62 -11.90 -19.58
CA GLU A 20 -16.99 -12.64 -20.67
C GLU A 20 -16.16 -11.74 -21.61
N ILE A 21 -15.53 -10.70 -21.04
CA ILE A 21 -14.72 -9.77 -21.83
C ILE A 21 -13.39 -10.47 -22.17
N PRO A 22 -13.04 -10.61 -23.46
CA PRO A 22 -11.98 -11.53 -23.88
C PRO A 22 -10.57 -11.08 -23.50
N SER A 23 -10.35 -9.79 -23.23
CA SER A 23 -9.04 -9.26 -22.86
C SER A 23 -9.12 -7.92 -22.12
N GLU A 24 -8.01 -7.55 -21.46
CA GLU A 24 -7.84 -6.20 -20.90
C GLU A 24 -8.05 -5.11 -21.95
N ASP A 25 -7.59 -5.32 -23.19
CA ASP A 25 -7.69 -4.28 -24.23
C ASP A 25 -9.14 -4.01 -24.63
N HIS A 26 -9.95 -5.07 -24.69
CA HIS A 26 -11.39 -4.94 -24.93
C HIS A 26 -12.09 -4.24 -23.77
N GLN A 27 -11.71 -4.56 -22.52
CA GLN A 27 -12.22 -3.88 -21.33
C GLN A 27 -11.85 -2.39 -21.34
N ALA A 28 -10.63 -2.05 -21.76
CA ALA A 28 -10.15 -0.67 -21.84
C ALA A 28 -10.99 0.13 -22.84
N ARG A 29 -11.14 -0.41 -24.05
CA ARG A 29 -11.95 0.19 -25.11
C ARG A 29 -13.41 0.36 -24.73
N LEU A 30 -13.98 -0.64 -24.04
CA LEU A 30 -15.36 -0.59 -23.55
C LEU A 30 -15.57 0.59 -22.59
N MET A 31 -14.58 0.86 -21.74
CA MET A 31 -14.61 1.99 -20.80
C MET A 31 -14.10 3.31 -21.39
N GLY A 32 -13.65 3.33 -22.64
CA GLY A 32 -13.06 4.52 -23.27
C GLY A 32 -11.65 4.89 -22.79
N PHE A 33 -10.87 3.93 -22.27
CA PHE A 33 -9.50 4.14 -21.80
C PHE A 33 -8.48 3.27 -22.52
N ASP A 34 -7.21 3.63 -22.39
CA ASP A 34 -6.10 2.78 -22.80
C ASP A 34 -5.81 1.68 -21.77
N ARG A 35 -5.30 0.55 -22.23
CA ARG A 35 -4.86 -0.58 -21.41
C ARG A 35 -3.86 -0.17 -20.34
N THR A 36 -2.97 0.79 -20.63
CA THR A 36 -2.00 1.31 -19.66
C THR A 36 -2.70 1.97 -18.47
N THR A 37 -3.84 2.62 -18.70
CA THR A 37 -4.64 3.27 -17.65
C THR A 37 -5.27 2.23 -16.74
N LEU A 38 -5.84 1.15 -17.30
CA LEU A 38 -6.38 0.04 -16.49
C LEU A 38 -5.30 -0.58 -15.62
N ARG A 39 -4.15 -0.91 -16.19
CA ARG A 39 -3.03 -1.52 -15.44
C ARG A 39 -2.51 -0.61 -14.33
N ARG A 40 -2.39 0.69 -14.60
CA ARG A 40 -2.00 1.67 -13.58
C ARG A 40 -2.98 1.71 -12.42
N ILE A 41 -4.28 1.67 -12.72
CA ILE A 41 -5.33 1.71 -11.69
C ILE A 41 -5.41 0.38 -10.93
N ASP A 42 -5.30 -0.77 -11.61
CA ASP A 42 -5.25 -2.10 -10.98
C ASP A 42 -4.03 -2.26 -10.07
N ALA A 43 -2.90 -1.63 -10.42
CA ALA A 43 -1.71 -1.54 -9.58
C ALA A 43 -1.85 -0.58 -8.37
N GLY A 44 -3.04 -0.03 -8.13
CA GLY A 44 -3.33 0.88 -7.02
C GLY A 44 -3.07 2.36 -7.31
N GLY A 45 -2.91 2.73 -8.59
CA GLY A 45 -2.86 4.12 -9.01
C GLY A 45 -4.18 4.86 -8.75
N VAL A 46 -4.09 6.18 -8.52
CA VAL A 46 -5.26 7.01 -8.23
C VAL A 46 -6.17 7.10 -9.48
N PRO A 47 -7.42 6.65 -9.40
CA PRO A 47 -8.37 6.75 -10.49
C PRO A 47 -8.81 8.21 -10.69
N SER A 48 -9.00 8.60 -11.94
CA SER A 48 -9.55 9.93 -12.28
C SER A 48 -11.07 9.94 -12.14
N ALA A 49 -11.67 11.13 -12.02
CA ALA A 49 -13.13 11.27 -12.00
C ALA A 49 -13.80 10.69 -13.26
N ALA A 50 -13.17 10.84 -14.43
CA ALA A 50 -13.63 10.23 -15.67
C ALA A 50 -13.64 8.69 -15.60
N PHE A 51 -12.63 8.09 -14.98
CA PHE A 51 -12.58 6.64 -14.79
C PHE A 51 -13.70 6.16 -13.85
N MET A 52 -13.96 6.92 -12.78
CA MET A 52 -15.06 6.61 -11.86
C MET A 52 -16.42 6.70 -12.56
N ALA A 53 -16.64 7.70 -13.42
CA ALA A 53 -17.86 7.82 -14.21
C ALA A 53 -18.02 6.63 -15.18
N ALA A 54 -16.96 6.27 -15.92
CA ALA A 54 -17.00 5.15 -16.85
C ALA A 54 -17.28 3.80 -16.16
N MET A 55 -16.81 3.61 -14.92
CA MET A 55 -17.15 2.42 -14.12
C MET A 55 -18.65 2.33 -13.84
N TRP A 56 -19.29 3.46 -13.53
CA TRP A 56 -20.73 3.53 -13.33
C TRP A 56 -21.48 3.30 -14.66
N GLU A 57 -21.07 3.97 -15.74
CA GLU A 57 -21.73 3.83 -17.05
C GLU A 57 -21.61 2.41 -17.64
N THR A 58 -20.43 1.79 -17.50
CA THR A 58 -20.15 0.49 -18.12
C THR A 58 -20.66 -0.68 -17.28
N PHE A 59 -20.43 -0.62 -15.96
CA PHE A 59 -20.66 -1.75 -15.06
C PHE A 59 -21.79 -1.53 -14.06
N GLY A 60 -22.33 -0.31 -13.96
CA GLY A 60 -23.38 0.03 -13.00
C GLY A 60 -22.87 0.12 -11.56
N LEU A 61 -21.56 0.17 -11.35
CA LEU A 61 -20.96 0.10 -10.01
C LEU A 61 -20.84 1.50 -9.38
N GLY A 62 -21.37 1.63 -8.17
CA GLY A 62 -21.25 2.84 -7.37
C GLY A 62 -19.86 3.00 -6.73
N LEU A 63 -19.59 4.21 -6.21
CA LEU A 63 -18.29 4.53 -5.62
C LEU A 63 -17.90 3.60 -4.46
N GLY A 64 -18.83 3.30 -3.54
CA GLY A 64 -18.56 2.41 -2.40
C GLY A 64 -18.41 0.93 -2.78
N GLU A 65 -18.92 0.55 -3.95
CA GLU A 65 -18.83 -0.82 -4.45
C GLU A 65 -17.48 -1.05 -5.14
N ALA A 66 -17.06 -0.10 -5.98
CA ALA A 66 -15.87 -0.23 -6.80
C ALA A 66 -14.58 0.22 -6.10
N PHE A 67 -14.66 1.20 -5.21
CA PHE A 67 -13.49 1.87 -4.65
C PHE A 67 -13.39 1.75 -3.13
N GLU A 68 -12.19 1.98 -2.62
CA GLU A 68 -11.89 2.05 -1.19
C GLU A 68 -10.95 3.22 -0.89
N PHE A 69 -11.08 3.77 0.31
CA PHE A 69 -10.21 4.82 0.82
C PHE A 69 -9.05 4.17 1.57
N VAL A 70 -7.84 4.60 1.24
CA VAL A 70 -6.61 4.16 1.91
C VAL A 70 -5.94 5.38 2.51
N GLU A 71 -5.49 5.24 3.74
CA GLU A 71 -4.67 6.27 4.37
C GLU A 71 -3.35 6.41 3.61
N ASN A 72 -3.00 7.63 3.25
CA ASN A 72 -1.70 7.91 2.69
C ASN A 72 -0.73 8.01 3.87
N GLU A 73 0.22 7.07 3.96
CA GLU A 73 1.34 7.18 4.90
C GLU A 73 2.05 8.49 4.58
N SER A 74 1.79 9.49 5.40
CA SER A 74 2.44 10.80 5.29
C SER A 74 3.90 10.58 5.68
N LEU A 75 4.85 11.19 4.96
CA LEU A 75 6.31 11.10 5.16
C LEU A 75 6.80 11.56 6.56
N CYS A 76 5.95 11.67 7.59
CA CYS A 76 6.33 12.14 8.92
C CYS A 76 7.08 11.09 9.77
N LYS A 77 7.44 9.93 9.21
CA LYS A 77 8.40 8.99 9.81
C LYS A 77 9.83 9.30 9.34
N THR A 78 10.43 10.43 9.71
CA THR A 78 11.91 10.56 9.70
C THR A 78 12.43 11.69 10.61
N GLU A 79 12.03 11.74 11.88
CA GLU A 79 12.83 12.51 12.88
C GLU A 79 13.15 11.71 14.16
N ARG A 80 12.55 10.52 14.36
CA ARG A 80 12.86 9.67 15.53
C ARG A 80 13.74 8.45 15.24
N ASP A 81 14.04 8.16 13.98
CA ASP A 81 14.98 7.08 13.60
C ASP A 81 16.39 7.59 13.25
N VAL A 82 16.57 8.89 13.00
CA VAL A 82 17.89 9.46 12.68
C VAL A 82 18.77 9.59 13.92
N GLU A 83 18.16 9.83 15.09
CA GLU A 83 18.92 10.00 16.34
C GLU A 83 19.55 8.69 16.84
N THR A 84 18.99 7.53 16.48
CA THR A 84 19.59 6.22 16.81
C THR A 84 20.67 5.82 15.80
N GLY A 85 20.56 6.22 14.53
CA GLY A 85 21.54 5.92 13.49
C GLY A 85 22.83 6.74 13.57
N MET A 86 22.78 7.94 14.13
CA MET A 86 23.94 8.84 14.16
C MET A 86 24.96 8.45 15.24
N VAL A 87 24.55 7.82 16.34
CA VAL A 87 25.47 7.38 17.41
C VAL A 87 26.21 6.08 17.06
N ALA A 88 25.66 5.26 16.15
CA ALA A 88 26.24 3.97 15.78
C ALA A 88 27.47 4.09 14.88
N THR A 89 27.57 5.16 14.08
CA THR A 89 28.67 5.32 13.11
C THR A 89 29.97 5.80 13.77
N GLU A 90 29.90 6.49 14.91
CA GLU A 90 31.10 6.93 15.66
C GLU A 90 31.75 5.82 16.49
N LEU A 91 31.05 4.70 16.77
CA LEU A 91 31.56 3.62 17.62
C LEU A 91 32.14 2.42 16.87
N GLY A 92 32.21 2.48 15.53
CA GLY A 92 32.83 1.42 14.72
C GLY A 92 32.17 0.04 14.89
N MET A 93 30.90 0.00 15.30
CA MET A 93 30.15 -1.24 15.50
C MET A 93 29.34 -1.60 14.27
N THR A 94 29.36 -2.87 13.90
CA THR A 94 28.53 -3.39 12.81
C THR A 94 27.08 -3.55 13.27
N ALA A 95 26.13 -3.47 12.33
CA ALA A 95 24.70 -3.64 12.63
C ALA A 95 24.39 -4.95 13.39
N SER A 96 25.16 -6.00 13.14
CA SER A 96 25.06 -7.31 13.81
C SER A 96 25.44 -7.27 15.29
N GLU A 97 26.41 -6.45 15.67
CA GLU A 97 26.85 -6.29 17.07
C GLU A 97 25.86 -5.46 17.89
N ILE A 98 25.18 -4.51 17.25
CA ILE A 98 24.15 -3.68 17.87
C ILE A 98 22.92 -4.53 18.21
N VAL A 99 22.48 -5.37 17.27
CA VAL A 99 21.36 -6.30 17.48
C VAL A 99 21.71 -7.30 18.59
N ALA A 100 22.90 -7.91 18.55
CA ALA A 100 23.34 -8.86 19.57
C ALA A 100 23.48 -8.24 20.98
N ARG A 101 23.80 -6.94 21.08
CA ARG A 101 23.88 -6.23 22.36
C ARG A 101 22.50 -5.81 22.89
N ALA A 102 21.59 -5.39 22.01
CA ALA A 102 20.21 -5.08 22.36
C ALA A 102 19.46 -6.32 22.88
N GLU A 103 19.71 -7.50 22.30
CA GLU A 103 19.16 -8.77 22.76
C GLU A 103 19.71 -9.21 24.12
N ARG A 104 20.99 -8.94 24.42
CA ARG A 104 21.54 -9.21 25.77
C ARG A 104 20.98 -8.26 26.84
N ALA A 105 20.77 -6.99 26.52
CA ALA A 105 20.23 -6.01 27.45
C ALA A 105 18.74 -6.27 27.77
N THR A 106 17.96 -6.76 26.80
CA THR A 106 16.56 -7.15 27.00
C THR A 106 16.41 -8.50 27.71
N GLY A 107 17.37 -9.42 27.53
CA GLY A 107 17.41 -10.68 28.29
C GLY A 107 17.70 -10.52 29.79
N GLU A 108 18.33 -9.42 30.20
CA GLU A 108 18.65 -9.14 31.61
C GLU A 108 17.44 -8.51 32.37
N TYR A 109 16.58 -7.75 31.67
CA TYR A 109 15.37 -7.15 32.25
C TYR A 109 14.28 -8.17 32.57
N VAL A 110 14.14 -9.23 31.76
CA VAL A 110 13.09 -10.26 31.94
C VAL A 110 13.37 -11.18 33.14
N ARG A 111 14.64 -11.33 33.57
CA ARG A 111 14.97 -12.15 34.76
C ARG A 111 14.71 -11.44 36.09
N THR A 112 14.75 -10.11 36.12
CA THR A 112 14.52 -9.34 37.36
C THR A 112 13.05 -9.20 37.74
N GLU A 113 12.09 -9.43 36.82
CA GLU A 113 10.66 -9.33 37.11
C GLU A 113 9.98 -10.63 37.56
N MET A 114 10.68 -11.78 37.59
CA MET A 114 10.11 -13.05 38.10
C MET A 114 10.56 -13.43 39.52
N ALA A 115 11.25 -12.55 40.24
CA ALA A 115 11.76 -12.83 41.59
C ALA A 115 11.38 -11.76 42.65
N ALA A 116 10.27 -11.04 42.46
CA ALA A 116 9.69 -10.14 43.46
C ALA A 116 8.23 -10.51 43.75
#